data_AF-A0A925TL44-F1
#
_entry.id   AF-A0A925TL44-F1
#
_cell.length_a   1.000
_cell.length_b   1.000
_cell.length_c   1.000
_cell.angle_alpha   90.00
_cell.angle_beta   90.00
_cell.angle_gamma   90.00
#
_symmetry.space_group_name_H-M   'P 1'
#
loop_
_entity.id
_entity.type
_entity.pdbx_description
1 polymer ?
#
loop_
_entity_poly.entity_id
_entity_poly.type
_entity_poly.pdbx_seq_one_letter_code
_entity_poly.pdbx_strand_id
1 'polypeptide(L)' 'MSIAEVKERIAKMNLRQRREIQLYLIQLRSETPAWKKETARRNRELAAGKGISLDELKRRLRE' A
#
# COMPACT_ATOMS: atom_id res chain seq x y z
N MET A 1 3.83 25.59 2.17
CA MET A 1 2.58 24.86 2.38
C MET A 1 2.79 23.88 3.53
N SER A 2 1.97 23.94 4.56
CA SER A 2 2.03 23.01 5.70
C SER A 2 1.37 21.67 5.36
N ILE A 3 1.68 20.61 6.13
CA ILE A 3 1.01 19.32 5.99
C ILE A 3 -0.50 19.45 6.22
N ALA A 4 -0.92 20.34 7.12
CA ALA A 4 -2.33 20.61 7.40
C ALA A 4 -3.04 21.17 6.17
N GLU A 5 -2.44 22.16 5.50
CA GLU A 5 -2.97 22.75 4.27
C GLU A 5 -3.09 21.71 3.14
N VAL A 6 -2.10 20.83 3.00
CA VAL A 6 -2.15 19.74 2.01
C VAL A 6 -3.30 18.79 2.31
N LYS A 7 -3.48 18.38 3.57
CA LYS A 7 -4.57 17.49 3.99
C LYS A 7 -5.94 18.12 3.72
N GLU A 8 -6.10 19.41 4.03
CA GLU A 8 -7.35 20.12 3.79
C GLU A 8 -7.68 20.19 2.29
N ARG A 9 -6.68 20.46 1.44
CA ARG A 9 -6.87 20.45 -0.02
C ARG A 9 -7.28 19.08 -0.54
N ILE A 10 -6.65 18.00 -0.07
CA ILE A 10 -7.03 16.62 -0.43
C ILE A 10 -8.47 16.32 0.00
N ALA A 11 -8.89 16.80 1.17
CA ALA A 11 -10.24 16.61 1.69
C ALA A 11 -11.34 17.30 0.85
N LYS A 12 -10.98 18.28 0.02
CA LYS A 12 -11.90 18.98 -0.91
C LYS A 12 -11.91 18.38 -2.32
N MET A 13 -10.99 17.45 -2.62
CA MET A 13 -10.91 16.80 -3.93
C MET A 13 -12.00 15.75 -4.14
N ASN A 14 -12.30 15.43 -5.40
CA ASN A 14 -13.22 14.36 -5.75
C ASN A 14 -12.60 12.97 -5.52
N LEU A 15 -13.42 11.91 -5.56
CA LEU A 15 -13.00 10.55 -5.26
C LEU A 15 -11.86 10.06 -6.17
N ARG A 16 -11.92 10.38 -7.47
CA ARG A 16 -10.90 9.97 -8.44
C ARG A 16 -9.53 10.58 -8.09
N GLN A 17 -9.50 11.89 -7.85
CA GLN A 17 -8.28 12.61 -7.48
C GLN A 17 -7.70 12.08 -6.17
N ARG A 18 -8.54 11.82 -5.16
CA ARG A 18 -8.06 11.22 -3.90
C ARG A 18 -7.44 9.84 -4.12
N ARG A 19 -8.03 9.03 -5.00
CA ARG A 19 -7.51 7.70 -5.34
C ARG A 19 -6.16 7.78 -6.05
N GLU A 20 -6.00 8.70 -7.00
CA GLU A 20 -4.74 8.94 -7.68
C GLU A 20 -3.63 9.37 -6.71
N ILE A 21 -3.95 10.28 -5.77
CA ILE A 21 -3.00 10.69 -4.72
C ILE A 21 -2.65 9.53 -3.80
N GLN A 22 -3.62 8.72 -3.38
CA GLN A 22 -3.37 7.55 -2.54
C GLN A 22 -2.41 6.56 -3.23
N LEU A 23 -2.63 6.29 -4.53
CA LEU A 23 -1.75 5.41 -5.31
C LEU A 23 -0.33 5.97 -5.38
N TYR A 24 -0.18 7.27 -5.63
CA TYR A 24 1.12 7.93 -5.66
C TYR A 24 1.84 7.86 -4.30
N LEU A 25 1.12 8.09 -3.19
CA LEU A 25 1.71 7.99 -1.84
C LEU A 25 2.14 6.57 -1.49
N ILE A 26 1.38 5.56 -1.92
CA ILE A 26 1.76 4.15 -1.77
C ILE A 26 3.03 3.86 -2.56
N GLN A 27 3.11 4.33 -3.81
CA GLN A 27 4.31 4.17 -4.64
C GLN A 27 5.52 4.84 -3.99
N LEU A 28 5.39 6.09 -3.55
CA LEU A 28 6.47 6.82 -2.88
C LEU A 28 6.96 6.09 -1.63
N ARG A 29 6.04 5.57 -0.80
CA ARG A 29 6.39 4.73 0.35
C ARG A 29 7.17 3.50 -0.09
N SER A 30 6.77 2.89 -1.20
CA SER A 30 7.37 1.65 -1.70
C SER A 30 8.82 1.80 -2.16
N GLU A 31 9.23 3.02 -2.51
CA GLU A 31 10.58 3.34 -2.95
C GLU A 31 11.58 3.43 -1.79
N THR A 32 11.11 3.58 -0.55
CA THR A 32 11.96 3.72 0.63
C THR A 32 12.77 2.44 0.92
N PRO A 33 14.05 2.55 1.37
CA PRO A 33 14.86 1.37 1.70
C PRO A 33 14.23 0.47 2.76
N ALA A 34 13.58 1.06 3.76
CA ALA A 34 12.88 0.33 4.82
C ALA A 34 11.75 -0.53 4.25
N TRP A 35 10.94 0.03 3.34
CA TRP A 35 9.88 -0.73 2.69
C TRP A 35 10.42 -1.86 1.82
N LYS A 36 11.47 -1.61 1.03
CA LYS A 36 12.11 -2.63 0.19
C LYS A 36 12.63 -3.79 1.04
N LYS A 37 13.29 -3.50 2.15
CA LYS A 37 13.81 -4.51 3.11
C LYS A 37 12.69 -5.36 3.70
N GLU A 38 11.63 -4.71 4.19
CA GLU A 38 10.49 -5.40 4.79
C GLU A 38 9.72 -6.24 3.77
N THR A 39 9.51 -5.72 2.56
CA THR A 39 8.87 -6.47 1.46
C THR A 39 9.69 -7.70 1.08
N ALA A 40 11.01 -7.56 0.95
CA ALA A 40 11.90 -8.69 0.68
C ALA A 40 11.92 -9.73 1.82
N ARG A 41 11.76 -9.32 3.08
CA ARG A 41 11.59 -10.24 4.21
C ARG A 41 10.30 -11.02 4.09
N ARG A 42 9.17 -10.34 3.87
CA ARG A 42 7.85 -10.97 3.72
C ARG A 42 7.79 -11.94 2.53
N ASN A 43 8.38 -11.57 1.40
CA ASN A 43 8.42 -12.46 0.23
C ASN A 43 9.22 -13.74 0.50
N ARG A 44 10.31 -13.66 1.27
CA ARG A 44 11.07 -14.85 1.70
C ARG A 44 10.27 -15.71 2.67
N GLU A 45 9.52 -15.10 3.58
CA GLU A 45 8.64 -15.81 4.50
C GLU A 45 7.53 -16.55 3.75
N LEU A 46 6.88 -15.88 2.79
CA LEU A 46 5.87 -16.50 1.93
C LEU A 46 6.46 -17.65 1.10
N ALA A 47 7.65 -17.47 0.52
CA ALA A 47 8.34 -18.55 -0.21
C ALA A 47 8.70 -19.74 0.69
N ALA A 48 8.95 -19.50 1.97
CA ALA A 48 9.16 -20.52 2.99
C ALA A 48 7.85 -21.11 3.54
N GLY A 49 6.69 -20.80 2.93
CA GLY A 49 5.38 -21.30 3.36
C GLY A 49 4.81 -20.62 4.61
N LYS A 50 5.41 -19.51 5.07
CA LYS A 50 4.92 -18.74 6.22
C LYS A 50 3.91 -17.69 5.76
N GLY A 51 2.65 -17.91 6.10
CA GLY A 51 1.53 -17.04 5.72
C GLY A 51 0.81 -17.53 4.47
N ILE A 52 -0.12 -16.72 3.97
CA ILE A 52 -0.88 -17.00 2.75
C ILE A 52 -0.73 -15.85 1.77
N SER A 53 -0.66 -16.17 0.48
CA SER A 53 -0.67 -15.16 -0.57
C SER A 53 -2.02 -14.45 -0.60
N LEU A 54 -2.05 -13.26 -1.22
CA LEU A 54 -3.30 -12.54 -1.41
C LEU A 54 -4.31 -13.35 -2.25
N ASP A 55 -3.82 -14.11 -3.22
CA ASP A 55 -4.67 -14.95 -4.08
C ASP A 55 -5.26 -16.14 -3.30
N GLU A 56 -4.45 -16.75 -2.43
CA GLU A 56 -4.92 -17.79 -1.51
C GLU A 56 -5.97 -17.24 -0.52
N LEU A 57 -5.75 -16.05 0.03
CA LEU A 57 -6.75 -15.38 0.87
C LEU A 57 -8.05 -15.11 0.10
N LYS A 58 -7.96 -14.60 -1.13
CA LYS A 58 -9.13 -14.36 -1.99
C LYS A 58 -9.85 -15.65 -2.38
N ARG A 59 -9.16 -16.78 -2.45
CA ARG A 59 -9.76 -18.10 -2.69
C ARG A 59 -10.61 -18.50 -1.49
N ARG A 60 -10.05 -18.43 -0.28
CA ARG A 60 -10.75 -18.77 0.98
C ARG A 60 -11.96 -17.90 1.29
N LEU A 61 -11.94 -16.62 0.91
CA LEU A 61 -13.09 -15.71 1.15
C LEU A 61 -14.25 -15.91 0.16
N ARG A 62 -14.05 -16.67 -0.92
CA ARG A 62 -15.07 -16.96 -1.93
C ARG A 62 -15.72 -18.34 -1.75
N GLU A 63 -15.16 -19.17 -0.88
CA GLU A 63 -15.71 -20.45 -0.41
C GLU A 63 -16.55 -20.21 0.85
#